data_AF-A0A920AU53-F1
#
_entry.id   AF-A0A920AU53-F1
#
_cell.length_a   1.000
_cell.length_b   1.000
_cell.length_c   1.000
_cell.angle_alpha   90.00
_cell.angle_beta   90.00
_cell.angle_gamma   90.00
#
_symmetry.space_group_name_H-M   'P 1'
#
loop_
_entity.id
_entity.type
_entity.pdbx_description
1 polymer ?
#
loop_
_entity_poly.entity_id
_entity_poly.type
_entity_poly.pdbx_seq_one_letter_code
_entity_poly.pdbx_strand_id
1 'polypeptide(L)' 'MSVFGIGPWSVNMFEIFCLGKLDIFSSKDAGLRLAMNNSKMIKKDSDWVIYDQYAEQWSPYRTIASIHLWKTVD' A
#
# COMPACT_ATOMS: atom_id res chain seq x y z
N MET A 1 19.38 4.38 11.76
CA MET A 1 18.63 5.24 12.70
C MET A 1 17.22 4.72 12.80
N SER A 2 16.73 4.46 14.01
CA SER A 2 15.31 4.18 14.27
C SER A 2 14.78 5.31 15.16
N VAL A 3 13.64 5.89 14.76
CA VAL A 3 12.95 6.91 15.55
C VAL A 3 11.81 6.24 16.27
N PHE A 4 11.75 6.39 17.60
CA PHE A 4 10.67 5.85 18.39
C PHE A 4 9.32 6.40 17.90
N GLY A 5 8.36 5.51 17.66
CA GLY A 5 7.03 5.87 17.13
C GLY A 5 6.90 5.88 15.60
N ILE A 6 7.99 5.75 14.84
CA ILE A 6 7.93 5.66 13.37
C ILE A 6 8.08 4.21 12.93
N GLY A 7 6.97 3.61 12.48
CA GLY A 7 6.93 2.27 11.93
C GLY A 7 7.12 2.23 10.41
N PRO A 8 7.29 1.03 9.81
CA PRO A 8 7.43 0.88 8.36
C PRO A 8 6.27 1.47 7.55
N TRP A 9 5.04 1.39 8.07
CA TRP A 9 3.89 2.03 7.43
C TRP A 9 4.04 3.56 7.37
N SER A 10 4.47 4.18 8.48
CA SER A 10 4.69 5.64 8.55
C SER A 10 5.77 6.09 7.57
N VAL A 11 6.84 5.30 7.41
CA VAL A 11 7.88 5.57 6.40
C VAL A 11 7.28 5.53 4.99
N ASN A 12 6.50 4.51 4.65
CA ASN A 12 5.88 4.40 3.32
C ASN A 12 4.92 5.58 3.05
N MET A 13 4.13 6.00 4.05
CA MET A 13 3.25 7.17 3.91
C MET A 13 4.05 8.45 3.67
N PHE A 14 5.18 8.63 4.38
CA PHE A 14 6.07 9.77 4.17
C PHE A 14 6.70 9.75 2.77
N GLU A 15 7.11 8.59 2.27
CA GLU A 15 7.67 8.45 0.92
C GLU A 15 6.66 8.82 -0.17
N ILE A 16 5.39 8.45 0.01
CA ILE A 16 4.31 8.75 -0.94
C ILE A 16 3.96 10.24 -0.90
N PHE A 17 3.64 10.79 0.27
CA PHE A 17 3.02 12.11 0.38
C PHE A 17 4.01 13.26 0.57
N CYS A 18 5.18 13.01 1.17
CA CYS A 18 6.18 14.06 1.41
C CYS A 18 7.31 14.02 0.39
N LEU A 19 7.76 12.83 -0.03
CA LEU A 19 8.83 12.70 -1.03
C LEU A 19 8.32 12.52 -2.47
N GLY A 20 7.05 12.20 -2.66
CA GLY A 20 6.46 12.02 -3.99
C GLY A 20 7.02 10.81 -4.76
N LYS A 21 7.47 9.76 -4.05
CA LYS A 21 7.90 8.53 -4.71
C LYS A 21 6.70 7.87 -5.40
N LEU A 22 6.89 7.43 -6.64
CA LEU A 22 5.81 6.87 -7.48
C LEU A 22 5.71 5.34 -7.39
N ASP A 23 6.72 4.67 -6.84
CA ASP A 23 6.81 3.20 -6.83
C ASP A 23 6.79 2.60 -5.41
N ILE A 24 5.88 3.08 -4.56
CA ILE A 24 5.70 2.60 -3.18
C ILE A 24 4.30 2.01 -3.02
N PHE A 25 4.25 0.84 -2.39
CA PHE A 25 3.03 0.17 -1.89
C PHE A 25 3.23 -0.22 -0.42
N SER A 26 2.15 -0.34 0.36
CA SER A 26 2.21 -0.79 1.75
C SER A 26 1.10 -1.78 2.08
N SER A 27 1.42 -3.07 2.14
CA SER A 27 0.50 -4.11 2.65
C SER A 27 0.04 -3.87 4.10
N LYS A 28 0.80 -3.11 4.88
CA LYS A 28 0.44 -2.76 6.26
C LYS A 28 -0.71 -1.78 6.35
N ASP A 29 -1.06 -1.12 5.25
CA ASP A 29 -2.22 -0.23 5.18
C ASP A 29 -3.52 -1.04 5.15
N ALA A 30 -4.40 -0.80 6.12
CA ALA A 30 -5.69 -1.50 6.19
C ALA A 30 -6.64 -1.07 5.06
N GLY A 31 -6.57 0.20 4.63
CA GLY A 31 -7.39 0.74 3.54
C GLY A 31 -7.03 0.10 2.20
N LEU A 32 -5.74 -0.03 1.89
CA LEU A 32 -5.27 -0.72 0.67
C LEU A 32 -5.70 -2.18 0.66
N ARG A 33 -5.52 -2.90 1.77
CA ARG A 33 -5.98 -4.30 1.87
C ARG A 33 -7.49 -4.41 1.70
N LEU A 34 -8.26 -3.51 2.31
CA LEU A 34 -9.71 -3.48 2.17
C LEU A 34 -10.13 -3.22 0.71
N ALA A 35 -9.51 -2.25 0.04
CA ALA A 35 -9.78 -1.90 -1.36
C ALA A 35 -9.51 -3.09 -2.29
N MET A 36 -8.38 -3.77 -2.12
CA MET A 36 -8.01 -4.95 -2.90
C MET A 36 -8.95 -6.13 -2.65
N ASN A 37 -9.39 -6.33 -1.41
CA ASN A 37 -10.37 -7.35 -1.05
C ASN A 37 -11.75 -7.06 -1.67
N ASN A 38 -12.22 -5.81 -1.58
CA ASN A 38 -13.48 -5.37 -2.18
C ASN A 38 -13.48 -5.50 -3.70
N SER A 39 -12.32 -5.25 -4.32
CA SER A 39 -12.10 -5.38 -5.76
C SER A 39 -11.90 -6.83 -6.22
N LYS A 40 -11.99 -7.81 -5.30
CA LYS A 40 -11.73 -9.24 -5.54
C LYS A 40 -10.34 -9.53 -6.14
N MET A 41 -9.39 -8.63 -5.94
CA MET A 41 -8.01 -8.79 -6.39
C MET A 41 -7.27 -9.85 -5.58
N ILE A 42 -7.51 -9.84 -4.26
CA ILE A 42 -6.93 -10.77 -3.30
C ILE A 42 -8.04 -11.29 -2.40
N LYS A 43 -7.86 -12.51 -1.89
CA LYS A 43 -8.77 -13.10 -0.93
C LYS A 43 -8.63 -12.39 0.42
N LYS A 44 -9.77 -12.06 1.02
CA LYS A 44 -9.79 -11.52 2.39
C LYS A 44 -9.02 -12.45 3.34
N ASP A 45 -8.28 -11.85 4.26
CA ASP A 45 -7.43 -12.51 5.26
C ASP A 45 -6.25 -13.30 4.69
N SER A 46 -5.86 -13.06 3.43
CA SER A 46 -4.55 -13.44 2.91
C SER A 46 -3.40 -12.81 3.71
N ASP A 47 -2.23 -13.45 3.67
CA ASP A 47 -0.99 -12.92 4.24
C ASP A 47 -0.61 -11.58 3.57
N TRP A 48 -0.04 -10.65 4.35
CA TRP A 48 0.39 -9.32 3.90
C TRP A 48 1.39 -9.41 2.73
N VAL A 49 2.24 -10.43 2.73
CA VAL A 49 3.20 -10.71 1.65
C VAL A 49 2.50 -10.88 0.30
N ILE A 50 1.30 -11.45 0.27
CA ILE A 50 0.54 -11.66 -0.97
C ILE A 50 0.09 -10.33 -1.57
N TYR A 51 -0.25 -9.35 -0.74
CA TYR A 51 -0.61 -8.00 -1.19
C TYR A 51 0.60 -7.29 -1.81
N ASP A 52 1.77 -7.40 -1.17
CA ASP A 52 3.00 -6.81 -1.70
C ASP A 52 3.39 -7.47 -3.04
N GLN A 53 3.33 -8.81 -3.14
CA GLN A 53 3.59 -9.53 -4.38
C GLN A 53 2.62 -9.17 -5.51
N TYR A 54 1.33 -9.01 -5.19
CA TYR A 54 0.35 -8.59 -6.18
C TYR A 54 0.63 -7.17 -6.66
N ALA A 55 1.03 -6.27 -5.76
CA ALA A 55 1.32 -4.89 -6.11
C ALA A 55 2.52 -4.73 -7.05
N GLU A 56 3.44 -5.69 -7.12
CA GLU A 56 4.57 -5.67 -8.07
C GLU A 56 4.13 -5.50 -9.53
N GLN A 57 2.92 -5.97 -9.90
CA GLN A 57 2.40 -5.79 -11.26
C GLN A 57 2.13 -4.33 -11.63
N TRP A 58 2.05 -3.43 -10.64
CA TRP A 58 1.86 -1.99 -10.85
C TRP A 58 3.17 -1.22 -10.87
N SER A 59 4.33 -1.88 -10.69
CA SER A 59 5.62 -1.23 -10.84
C SER A 59 5.79 -0.73 -12.28
N PRO A 60 6.33 0.48 -12.51
CA PRO A 60 7.00 1.38 -11.56
C PRO A 60 6.08 2.46 -10.94
N TYR A 61 4.76 2.25 -10.94
CA TYR A 61 3.75 3.23 -10.52
C TYR A 61 2.83 2.72 -9.40
N ARG A 62 3.37 1.90 -8.50
CA ARG A 62 2.62 1.32 -7.38
C ARG A 62 1.88 2.35 -6.52
N THR A 63 2.46 3.53 -6.33
CA THR A 63 1.83 4.60 -5.56
C THR A 63 0.59 5.16 -6.24
N ILE A 64 0.58 5.22 -7.57
CA ILE A 64 -0.59 5.67 -8.33
C ILE A 64 -1.73 4.66 -8.14
N ALA A 65 -1.44 3.36 -8.19
CA ALA A 65 -2.41 2.32 -7.89
C ALA A 65 -2.95 2.44 -6.45
N SER A 66 -2.07 2.66 -5.46
CA SER A 66 -2.47 2.90 -4.06
C SER A 66 -3.44 4.08 -3.91
N ILE A 67 -3.19 5.20 -4.59
CA ILE A 67 -4.08 6.36 -4.57
C ILE A 67 -5.47 6.03 -5.11
N HIS A 68 -5.55 5.26 -6.20
CA HIS A 68 -6.83 4.83 -6.75
C HIS A 68 -7.55 3.87 -5.81
N LEU A 69 -6.83 2.93 -5.21
CA LEU A 69 -7.39 1.99 -4.24
C LEU A 69 -7.96 2.70 -3.01
N TRP A 70 -7.25 3.69 -2.45
CA TRP A 70 -7.78 4.49 -1.34
C TRP A 70 -9.09 5.19 -1.70
N LYS A 71 -9.23 5.74 -2.92
CA LYS A 71 -10.49 6.35 -3.37
C LYS A 71 -11.67 5.37 -3.49
N THR A 72 -11.43 4.06 -3.49
CA THR A 72 -12.52 3.06 -3.55
C THR A 72 -13.05 2.66 -2.17
N VAL A 73 -12.34 3.03 -1.11
CA VAL A 73 -12.72 2.74 0.29
C VAL A 73 -13.07 3.99 1.09
N ASP A 74 -12.91 5.16 0.47
CA ASP A 74 -13.36 6.47 0.97
C ASP A 74 -14.90 6.56 0.98
#